data_AF-A0A2S7J170-F1
#
_entry.id   AF-A0A2S7J170-F1
#
_cell.length_a   1.000
_cell.length_b   1.000
_cell.length_c   1.000
_cell.angle_alpha   90.00
_cell.angle_beta   90.00
_cell.angle_gamma   90.00
#
_symmetry.space_group_name_H-M   'P 1'
#
loop_
_entity.id
_entity.type
_entity.pdbx_description
1 polymer ?
#
loop_
_entity_poly.entity_id
_entity_poly.type
_entity_poly.pdbx_seq_one_letter_code
_entity_poly.pdbx_strand_id
1 'polypeptide(L)'
;MHRTGVVGTILILLAVFPAAANDAQLVADMAFKCWKLPEDMDYQRASATFEVTYNAEGELERIVTVEYQPVRRAGREFAISAQQALNECADKTVVKSRTIRVVMRYTAPASDGPLIMKKPLR
;
A
#
# COMPACT_ATOMS: atom_id res chain seq x y z
N MET A 1 -19.83 22.90 54.04
CA MET A 1 -18.99 23.56 53.02
C MET A 1 -17.96 22.55 52.51
N HIS A 2 -17.68 22.60 51.20
CA HIS A 2 -17.30 21.49 50.33
C HIS A 2 -15.95 20.79 50.60
N ARG A 3 -15.98 19.46 50.49
CA ARG A 3 -14.83 18.56 50.30
C ARG A 3 -14.38 18.63 48.84
N THR A 4 -13.22 19.20 48.55
CA THR A 4 -12.58 19.13 47.23
C THR A 4 -11.60 17.96 47.19
N GLY A 5 -12.06 16.82 46.66
CA GLY A 5 -11.19 15.72 46.28
C GLY A 5 -10.55 16.03 44.93
N VAL A 6 -9.21 16.06 44.89
CA VAL A 6 -8.45 16.15 43.65
C VAL A 6 -8.42 14.76 43.03
N VAL A 7 -9.34 14.49 42.11
CA VAL A 7 -9.30 13.29 41.26
C VAL A 7 -8.28 13.55 40.17
N GLY A 8 -7.15 12.83 40.23
CA GLY A 8 -6.10 12.88 39.24
C GLY A 8 -6.58 12.35 37.89
N THR A 9 -6.51 13.19 36.87
CA THR A 9 -6.75 12.81 35.48
C THR A 9 -5.51 12.08 34.95
N ILE A 10 -5.53 10.75 34.95
CA ILE A 10 -4.52 9.94 34.25
C ILE A 10 -4.85 9.98 32.76
N LEU A 11 -4.10 10.78 32.00
CA LEU A 11 -4.17 10.84 30.56
C LEU A 11 -3.38 9.65 29.98
N ILE A 12 -4.06 8.52 29.74
CA ILE A 12 -3.47 7.39 28.99
C ILE A 12 -3.48 7.75 27.51
N LEU A 13 -2.39 8.37 27.04
CA LEU A 13 -2.08 8.50 25.62
C LEU A 13 -1.81 7.09 25.07
N LEU A 14 -2.84 6.44 24.54
CA LEU A 14 -2.70 5.23 23.73
C LEU A 14 -1.85 5.58 22.51
N ALA A 15 -0.57 5.20 22.57
CA ALA A 15 0.34 5.26 21.44
C ALA A 15 -0.21 4.36 20.32
N VAL A 16 -0.78 5.00 19.30
CA VAL A 16 -1.27 4.36 18.08
C VAL A 16 -0.08 3.69 17.38
N PHE A 17 -0.13 2.37 17.25
CA PHE A 17 0.99 1.51 16.86
C PHE A 17 1.55 1.84 15.46
N PRO A 18 2.84 2.23 15.33
CA PRO A 18 3.48 2.46 14.02
C PRO A 18 3.85 1.16 13.27
N ALA A 19 3.63 -0.02 13.86
CA ALA A 19 4.04 -1.30 13.28
C ALA A 19 3.31 -1.64 11.97
N ALA A 20 2.03 -1.29 11.84
CA ALA A 20 1.22 -1.65 10.68
C ALA A 20 1.66 -0.95 9.38
N ALA A 21 2.18 0.27 9.48
CA ALA A 21 2.69 1.01 8.31
C ALA A 21 3.97 0.38 7.76
N ASN A 22 4.84 -0.10 8.66
CA ASN A 22 6.07 -0.79 8.27
C ASN A 22 5.79 -2.15 7.62
N ASP A 23 4.83 -2.90 8.16
CA ASP A 23 4.40 -4.19 7.61
C ASP A 23 3.78 -4.04 6.21
N ALA A 24 2.94 -3.02 6.01
CA ALA A 24 2.33 -2.73 4.72
C ALA A 24 3.38 -2.40 3.65
N GLN A 25 4.40 -1.61 4.00
CA GLN A 25 5.49 -1.28 3.09
C GLN A 25 6.34 -2.52 2.78
N LEU A 26 6.67 -3.32 3.78
CA LEU A 26 7.41 -4.58 3.59
C LEU A 26 6.71 -5.49 2.60
N VAL A 27 5.40 -5.71 2.78
CA VAL A 27 4.62 -6.58 1.90
C VAL A 27 4.51 -6.02 0.49
N ALA A 28 4.35 -4.70 0.35
CA ALA A 28 4.41 -4.05 -0.96
C ALA A 28 5.77 -4.30 -1.64
N ASP A 29 6.88 -4.04 -0.94
CA ASP A 29 8.24 -4.22 -1.45
C ASP A 29 8.54 -5.68 -1.85
N MET A 30 8.00 -6.65 -1.11
CA MET A 30 8.07 -8.06 -1.45
C MET A 30 7.30 -8.37 -2.74
N ALA A 31 6.06 -7.90 -2.85
CA ALA A 31 5.24 -8.10 -4.05
C ALA A 31 5.87 -7.43 -5.29
N PHE A 32 6.45 -6.24 -5.14
CA PHE A 32 7.14 -5.53 -6.23
C PHE A 32 8.21 -6.38 -6.93
N LYS A 33 8.89 -7.29 -6.20
CA LYS A 33 9.95 -8.14 -6.77
C LYS A 33 9.44 -9.09 -7.86
N CYS A 34 8.17 -9.44 -7.82
CA CYS A 34 7.56 -10.40 -8.74
C CYS A 34 6.47 -9.77 -9.59
N TRP A 35 6.30 -8.46 -9.46
CA TRP A 35 5.25 -7.75 -10.16
C TRP A 35 5.57 -7.61 -11.64
N LYS A 36 4.77 -8.30 -12.45
CA LYS A 36 4.73 -8.13 -13.90
C LYS A 36 3.65 -7.11 -14.21
N LEU A 37 4.08 -5.90 -14.59
CA LEU A 37 3.17 -4.88 -15.07
C LEU A 37 2.53 -5.36 -16.39
N PRO A 38 1.23 -5.10 -16.61
CA PRO A 38 0.60 -5.38 -17.90
C PRO A 38 1.34 -4.65 -19.04
N GLU A 39 1.43 -5.24 -20.23
CA GLU A 39 2.16 -4.62 -21.36
C GLU A 39 1.39 -3.43 -21.96
N ASP A 40 0.06 -3.53 -22.04
CA ASP A 40 -0.82 -2.51 -22.63
C ASP A 40 -1.36 -1.52 -21.58
N MET A 41 -0.47 -0.79 -20.90
CA MET A 41 -0.90 0.24 -19.94
C MET A 41 -1.24 1.56 -20.65
N ASP A 42 -2.52 1.93 -20.66
CA ASP A 42 -2.99 3.24 -21.17
C ASP A 42 -2.87 4.38 -20.13
N TYR A 43 -2.33 4.09 -18.95
CA TYR A 43 -2.29 5.00 -17.81
C TYR A 43 -0.86 5.42 -17.44
N GLN A 44 -0.73 6.69 -17.08
CA GLN A 44 0.51 7.24 -16.52
C GLN A 44 0.66 6.90 -15.03
N ARG A 45 -0.45 6.64 -14.34
CA ARG A 45 -0.48 6.28 -12.92
C ARG A 45 -1.60 5.28 -12.66
N ALA A 46 -1.32 4.30 -11.83
CA ALA A 46 -2.32 3.37 -11.32
C ALA A 46 -2.03 3.04 -9.85
N SER A 47 -3.09 2.70 -9.13
CA SER A 47 -2.98 2.22 -7.77
C SER A 47 -4.05 1.20 -7.45
N ALA A 48 -3.72 0.20 -6.65
CA ALA A 48 -4.65 -0.81 -6.16
C ALA A 48 -4.39 -1.04 -4.67
N THR A 49 -5.47 -1.02 -3.89
CA THR A 49 -5.45 -1.20 -2.44
C THR A 49 -6.01 -2.58 -2.13
N PHE A 50 -5.26 -3.34 -1.33
CA PHE A 50 -5.62 -4.69 -0.92
C PHE A 50 -5.65 -4.80 0.59
N GLU A 51 -6.55 -5.63 1.11
CA GLU A 51 -6.48 -6.16 2.47
C GLU A 51 -5.92 -7.58 2.41
N VAL A 52 -4.79 -7.77 3.07
CA VAL A 52 -3.99 -8.99 3.03
C VAL A 52 -3.95 -9.58 4.43
N THR A 53 -4.41 -10.83 4.59
CA THR A 53 -4.53 -11.49 5.90
C THR A 53 -3.55 -12.64 6.00
N TYR A 54 -2.81 -12.69 7.10
CA TYR A 54 -1.79 -13.70 7.39
C TYR A 54 -2.14 -14.53 8.62
N ASN A 55 -1.83 -15.83 8.58
CA ASN A 55 -1.95 -16.75 9.72
C ASN A 55 -0.80 -16.59 10.73
N ALA A 56 -0.73 -17.48 11.73
CA ALA A 56 0.29 -17.45 12.79
C ALA A 56 1.69 -17.82 12.30
N GLU A 57 1.76 -18.55 11.19
CA GLU A 57 2.97 -19.01 10.52
C GLU A 57 3.55 -17.92 9.60
N GLY A 58 2.75 -16.88 9.31
CA GLY A 58 3.07 -15.80 8.38
C GLY A 58 2.72 -16.13 6.94
N GLU A 59 1.90 -17.15 6.73
CA GLU A 59 1.39 -17.55 5.43
C GLU A 59 0.14 -16.75 5.07
N LEU A 60 0.04 -16.41 3.80
CA LEU A 60 -1.04 -15.66 3.23
C LEU A 60 -2.33 -16.51 3.19
N GLU A 61 -3.35 -16.09 3.94
CA GLU A 61 -4.66 -16.77 3.94
C GLU A 61 -5.65 -16.15 2.96
N ARG A 62 -5.62 -14.81 2.81
CA ARG A 62 -6.62 -14.09 2.03
C ARG A 62 -6.09 -12.78 1.49
N ILE A 63 -6.43 -12.49 0.24
CA ILE A 63 -6.34 -11.15 -0.37
C ILE A 63 -7.74 -10.69 -0.75
N VAL A 64 -8.09 -9.47 -0.36
CA VAL A 64 -9.31 -8.77 -0.78
C VAL A 64 -8.90 -7.50 -1.51
N THR A 65 -9.38 -7.31 -2.74
CA THR A 65 -9.22 -6.02 -3.43
C THR A 65 -10.22 -5.03 -2.86
N VAL A 66 -9.74 -3.93 -2.27
CA VAL A 66 -10.57 -2.88 -1.69
C VAL A 66 -10.98 -1.87 -2.76
N GLU A 67 -10.00 -1.37 -3.51
CA GLU A 67 -10.21 -0.38 -4.56
C GLU A 67 -9.06 -0.39 -5.55
N TYR A 68 -9.30 0.16 -6.75
CA TYR A 68 -8.25 0.41 -7.74
C TYR A 68 -8.58 1.64 -8.58
N GLN A 69 -7.53 2.27 -9.11
CA GLN A 69 -7.60 3.41 -10.00
C GLN A 69 -6.64 3.19 -11.17
N PRO A 70 -7.05 3.47 -12.42
CA PRO A 70 -8.37 3.97 -12.84
C PRO A 70 -9.49 2.91 -12.76
N VAL A 71 -10.75 3.31 -12.56
CA VAL A 71 -11.91 2.38 -12.42
C VAL A 71 -12.36 1.77 -13.77
N ARG A 72 -11.43 1.61 -14.72
CA ARG A 72 -11.68 1.06 -16.06
C ARG A 72 -10.97 -0.29 -16.22
N ARG A 73 -11.08 -0.88 -17.41
CA ARG A 73 -10.43 -2.16 -17.75
C ARG A 73 -8.95 -2.18 -17.38
N ALA A 74 -8.22 -1.13 -17.71
CA ALA A 74 -6.80 -1.01 -17.44
C ALA A 74 -6.45 -1.08 -15.94
N GLY A 75 -7.23 -0.43 -15.07
CA GLY A 75 -7.00 -0.52 -13.62
C GLY A 75 -7.45 -1.84 -13.00
N ARG A 76 -8.42 -2.54 -13.61
CA ARG A 76 -8.75 -3.93 -13.23
C ARG A 76 -7.59 -4.86 -13.55
N GLU A 77 -7.03 -4.78 -14.76
CA GLU A 77 -5.89 -5.60 -15.18
C GLU A 77 -4.65 -5.31 -14.31
N PHE A 78 -4.43 -4.05 -13.95
CA PHE A 78 -3.44 -3.64 -12.95
C PHE A 78 -3.68 -4.28 -11.57
N ALA A 79 -4.91 -4.24 -11.07
CA ALA A 79 -5.24 -4.83 -9.77
C ALA A 79 -5.04 -6.36 -9.77
N ILE A 80 -5.40 -7.03 -10.87
CA ILE A 80 -5.17 -8.48 -11.04
C ILE A 80 -3.68 -8.80 -11.02
N SER A 81 -2.85 -8.05 -11.77
CA SER A 81 -1.41 -8.31 -11.79
C SER A 81 -0.74 -8.02 -10.45
N ALA A 82 -1.18 -6.98 -9.74
CA ALA A 82 -0.72 -6.65 -8.40
C ALA A 82 -1.12 -7.73 -7.38
N GLN A 83 -2.34 -8.25 -7.46
CA GLN A 83 -2.80 -9.36 -6.61
C GLN A 83 -1.99 -10.64 -6.88
N GLN A 84 -1.67 -10.92 -8.14
CA GLN A 84 -0.82 -12.05 -8.49
C GLN A 84 0.59 -11.89 -7.88
N ALA A 85 1.16 -10.69 -7.94
CA ALA A 85 2.46 -10.41 -7.34
C ALA A 85 2.47 -10.61 -5.81
N LEU A 86 1.38 -10.21 -5.12
CA LEU A 86 1.19 -10.48 -3.70
C LEU A 86 1.13 -11.98 -3.40
N ASN A 87 0.39 -12.75 -4.21
CA ASN A 87 0.31 -14.20 -4.06
C ASN A 87 1.64 -14.92 -4.33
N GLU A 88 2.45 -14.42 -5.26
CA GLU A 88 3.69 -15.09 -5.66
C GLU A 88 4.85 -14.79 -4.69
N CYS A 89 4.96 -13.56 -4.19
CA CYS A 89 6.16 -13.13 -3.48
C CYS A 89 5.92 -12.50 -2.12
N ALA A 90 4.67 -12.37 -1.71
CA ALA A 90 4.29 -12.06 -0.33
C ALA A 90 3.43 -13.18 0.28
N ASP A 91 3.60 -14.41 -0.21
CA ASP A 91 2.94 -15.62 0.31
C ASP A 91 3.37 -15.95 1.74
N LYS A 92 4.64 -15.69 2.07
CA LYS A 92 5.25 -15.92 3.36
C LYS A 92 6.03 -14.71 3.82
N THR A 93 5.64 -14.18 4.97
CA THR A 93 6.22 -12.94 5.51
C THR A 93 6.51 -13.06 7.00
N VAL A 94 7.20 -12.06 7.57
CA VAL A 94 7.34 -11.94 9.03
C VAL A 94 6.08 -11.40 9.71
N VAL A 95 5.11 -10.94 8.93
CA VAL A 95 3.81 -10.43 9.40
C VAL A 95 2.94 -11.63 9.77
N LYS A 96 2.41 -11.64 10.99
CA LYS A 96 1.68 -12.78 11.55
C LYS A 96 0.37 -12.36 12.20
N SER A 97 -0.63 -13.23 12.08
CA SER A 97 -1.95 -13.17 12.72
C SER A 97 -2.65 -11.81 12.60
N ARG A 98 -2.60 -11.19 11.42
CA ARG A 98 -3.22 -9.89 11.19
C ARG A 98 -3.60 -9.65 9.75
N THR A 99 -4.54 -8.74 9.56
CA THR A 99 -4.88 -8.15 8.26
C THR A 99 -4.19 -6.79 8.13
N ILE A 100 -3.49 -6.59 7.02
CA ILE A 100 -2.84 -5.32 6.69
C ILE A 100 -3.39 -4.77 5.38
N ARG A 101 -3.41 -3.43 5.26
CA ARG A 101 -3.81 -2.76 4.04
C ARG A 101 -2.57 -2.39 3.24
N VAL A 102 -2.43 -2.96 2.06
CA VAL A 102 -1.28 -2.80 1.16
C VAL A 102 -1.72 -1.98 -0.04
N VAL A 103 -0.92 -0.99 -0.44
CA VAL A 103 -1.21 -0.16 -1.61
C VAL A 103 -0.11 -0.35 -2.64
N MET A 104 -0.45 -0.99 -3.75
CA MET A 104 0.44 -1.16 -4.90
C MET A 104 0.25 0.04 -5.82
N ARG A 105 1.35 0.74 -6.15
CA ARG A 105 1.32 1.96 -6.96
C ARG A 105 2.29 1.87 -8.12
N TYR A 106 1.87 2.41 -9.26
CA TYR A 106 2.71 2.59 -10.42
C TYR A 106 2.63 4.04 -10.89
N THR A 107 3.76 4.58 -11.31
CA THR A 107 3.87 5.83 -12.04
C THR A 107 4.84 5.58 -13.18
N ALA A 108 4.41 5.88 -14.41
CA ALA A 108 5.26 5.76 -15.58
C ALA A 108 6.52 6.62 -15.39
N PRO A 109 7.70 6.11 -15.80
CA PRO A 109 8.91 6.92 -15.85
C PRO A 109 8.64 8.20 -16.64
N ALA A 110 9.17 9.33 -16.19
CA ALA A 110 9.09 10.55 -16.97
C ALA A 110 9.73 10.27 -18.35
N SER A 111 9.01 10.58 -19.42
CA SER A 111 9.62 10.60 -20.75
C SER A 111 10.72 11.66 -20.71
N ASP A 112 11.98 11.28 -20.97
CA ASP A 112 13.14 12.17 -21.10
C ASP A 112 13.03 13.09 -22.33
N GLY A 113 11.87 13.74 -22.52
CA GLY A 113 11.69 14.80 -23.48
C GLY A 113 12.54 16.00 -23.06
N PRO A 114 13.20 16.71 -24.01
CA PRO A 114 14.08 17.81 -23.68
C PRO A 114 13.29 18.85 -22.88
N LEU A 115 13.78 19.17 -21.67
CA LEU A 115 13.31 20.30 -20.90
C LEU A 115 13.51 21.54 -21.78
N ILE A 116 12.47 21.99 -22.48
CA ILE A 116 12.50 23.26 -23.19
C ILE A 116 12.52 24.34 -22.12
N MET A 117 13.72 24.67 -21.65
CA MET A 117 13.98 25.90 -20.92
C MET A 117 13.53 27.03 -21.83
N LYS A 118 12.40 27.66 -21.50
CA LYS A 118 11.99 28.92 -22.13
C LYS A 118 13.11 29.92 -21.89
N LYS A 119 13.91 30.17 -22.93
CA LYS A 119 14.96 31.20 -22.94
C LYS A 119 14.32 32.53 -22.53
N PRO A 120 14.80 33.22 -21.49
CA PRO A 120 14.28 34.54 -21.16
C PRO A 120 14.61 35.49 -22.31
N LEU A 121 13.57 36.11 -22.88
CA LEU A 121 13.72 37.22 -23.82
C LEU A 121 14.41 38.36 -23.07
N ARG A 122 15.59 38.74 -23.55
CA ARG A 122 16.30 39.93 -23.10
C ARG A 122 16.43 40.87 -24.28
#